data_AF-A0A5K1HNT1-F1
#
_entry.id   AF-A0A5K1HNT1-F1
#
_cell.length_a   1.000
_cell.length_b   1.000
_cell.length_c   1.000
_cell.angle_alpha   90.00
_cell.angle_beta   90.00
_cell.angle_gamma   90.00
#
_symmetry.space_group_name_H-M   'P 1'
#
loop_
_entity.id
_entity.type
_entity.pdbx_description
1 polymer ?
#
loop_
_entity_poly.entity_id
_entity_poly.type
_entity_poly.pdbx_seq_one_letter_code
_entity_poly.pdbx_strand_id
1 'polypeptide(L)' 'MSKIQIDNITIVNPKAAPCDLIRIAVTFTALAPLPTALNWKITYVGSAFSEEYDQVLEEFEIGPIKEASTMSFTV' A
#
# COMPACT_ATOMS: atom_id res chain seq x y z
N MET A 1 11.05 8.00 -16.09
CA MET A 1 10.04 8.68 -15.25
C MET A 1 9.14 7.63 -14.63
N SER A 2 8.74 7.80 -13.37
CA SER A 2 7.76 6.91 -12.72
C SER A 2 6.42 7.00 -13.45
N LYS A 3 5.74 5.86 -13.62
CA LYS A 3 4.36 5.81 -14.18
C LYS A 3 3.29 5.98 -13.10
N ILE A 4 3.69 6.04 -11.84
CA ILE A 4 2.81 6.02 -10.68
C ILE A 4 3.27 7.10 -9.71
N GLN A 5 2.31 7.78 -9.12
CA GLN A 5 2.52 8.73 -8.05
C GLN A 5 1.63 8.37 -6.87
N ILE A 6 2.20 8.32 -5.66
CA ILE A 6 1.40 8.20 -4.43
C ILE A 6 0.96 9.61 -4.05
N ASP A 7 -0.35 9.84 -4.00
CA ASP A 7 -0.93 11.16 -3.73
C ASP A 7 -1.20 11.36 -2.24
N ASN A 8 -1.65 10.32 -1.54
CA ASN A 8 -1.93 10.38 -0.11
C ASN A 8 -1.84 9.01 0.56
N ILE A 9 -1.42 8.99 1.83
CA ILE A 9 -1.49 7.83 2.72
C ILE A 9 -2.04 8.33 4.06
N THR A 10 -3.11 7.70 4.55
CA THR A 10 -3.77 8.09 5.80
C THR A 10 -4.01 6.88 6.67
N ILE A 11 -3.62 6.97 7.94
CA ILE A 11 -3.94 5.94 8.95
C ILE A 11 -5.37 6.21 9.44
N VAL A 12 -6.26 5.26 9.19
CA VAL A 12 -7.69 5.37 9.50
C VAL A 12 -7.95 5.18 11.00
N ASN A 13 -7.15 4.34 11.67
CA ASN A 13 -7.26 4.06 13.11
C ASN A 13 -5.97 4.44 13.87
N PRO A 14 -5.64 5.73 14.03
CA PRO A 14 -4.39 6.17 14.64
C PRO A 14 -4.27 5.86 16.14
N LYS A 15 -5.36 5.45 16.80
CA LYS A 15 -5.40 5.05 18.21
C LYS A 15 -5.87 3.60 18.37
N ALA A 16 -5.28 2.71 17.57
CA ALA A 16 -5.54 1.28 17.62
C ALA A 16 -4.87 0.64 18.85
N ALA A 17 -5.47 -0.43 19.40
CA ALA A 17 -4.80 -1.25 20.40
C ALA A 17 -3.65 -2.06 19.77
N PRO A 18 -2.68 -2.57 20.55
CA PRO A 18 -1.53 -3.30 20.00
C PRO A 18 -1.86 -4.55 19.18
N CYS A 19 -3.04 -5.14 19.37
CA CYS A 19 -3.49 -6.33 18.64
C CYS A 19 -4.54 -6.01 17.57
N ASP A 20 -4.92 -4.74 17.40
CA ASP A 20 -5.86 -4.35 16.36
C ASP A 20 -5.13 -4.29 15.01
N LEU A 21 -5.84 -4.66 13.95
CA LEU A 21 -5.34 -4.51 12.59
C LEU A 21 -5.15 -3.03 12.27
N ILE A 22 -3.99 -2.68 11.73
CA ILE A 22 -3.71 -1.33 11.22
C ILE A 22 -4.55 -1.13 9.97
N ARG A 23 -5.23 0.01 9.87
CA ARG A 23 -5.98 0.41 8.69
C ARG A 23 -5.36 1.60 8.00
N ILE A 24 -5.00 1.43 6.73
CA ILE A 24 -4.31 2.42 5.90
C ILE A 24 -5.15 2.66 4.65
N ALA A 25 -5.51 3.92 4.42
CA ALA A 25 -6.06 4.36 3.16
C ALA A 25 -4.93 4.93 2.29
N VAL A 26 -4.76 4.38 1.09
CA VAL A 26 -3.77 4.85 0.11
C VAL A 26 -4.50 5.41 -1.10
N THR A 27 -4.06 6.56 -1.60
CA THR A 27 -4.50 7.16 -2.87
C THR A 27 -3.28 7.32 -3.76
N PHE A 28 -3.38 6.84 -5.00
CA PHE A 28 -2.32 6.95 -5.99
C PHE A 28 -2.88 7.24 -7.37
N THR A 29 -2.08 7.89 -8.21
CA THR A 29 -2.41 8.19 -9.60
C THR A 29 -1.50 7.42 -10.54
N ALA A 30 -2.10 6.65 -11.43
CA ALA A 30 -1.42 6.10 -12.59
C ALA A 30 -1.31 7.19 -13.66
N LEU A 31 -0.09 7.59 -14.01
CA LEU A 31 0.20 8.61 -15.02
C LEU A 31 0.17 8.04 -16.45
N ALA A 32 0.18 6.72 -16.59
CA ALA A 32 0.12 6.00 -17.85
C ALA A 32 -0.50 4.61 -17.63
N PRO A 33 -0.99 3.94 -18.71
CA PRO A 33 -1.48 2.58 -18.62
C PRO A 33 -0.43 1.61 -18.05
N LEU A 34 -0.87 0.79 -17.09
CA LEU A 34 -0.10 -0.26 -16.45
C LEU A 34 -0.60 -1.63 -16.97
N PRO A 35 0.17 -2.27 -17.88
CA PRO A 35 -0.21 -3.56 -18.43
C PRO A 35 -0.07 -4.71 -17.42
N THR A 36 0.71 -4.51 -16.36
CA THR A 36 0.92 -5.45 -15.27
C THR A 36 0.19 -4.99 -14.02
N ALA A 37 -0.24 -5.94 -13.19
CA ALA A 37 -0.77 -5.62 -11.87
C ALA A 37 0.32 -5.05 -10.96
N LEU A 38 -0.09 -4.19 -10.03
CA LEU A 38 0.75 -3.64 -8.97
C LEU A 38 0.62 -4.50 -7.74
N ASN A 39 1.73 -5.04 -7.26
CA ASN A 39 1.78 -5.72 -5.97
C ASN A 39 1.96 -4.67 -4.86
N TRP A 40 1.04 -4.70 -3.90
CA TRP A 40 1.06 -3.91 -2.69
C TRP A 40 1.32 -4.83 -1.52
N LYS A 41 2.23 -4.40 -0.63
CA LYS A 41 2.60 -5.15 0.57
C LYS A 41 2.75 -4.21 1.75
N ILE A 42 2.11 -4.56 2.86
CA ILE A 42 2.27 -3.89 4.15
C ILE A 42 3.18 -4.75 5.01
N THR A 43 4.34 -4.22 5.35
CA THR A 43 5.31 -4.88 6.23
C THR A 43 5.37 -4.17 7.58
N TYR A 44 5.16 -4.91 8.66
CA TYR A 44 5.46 -4.47 10.01
C TYR A 44 6.90 -4.82 10.37
N VAL A 45 7.69 -3.81 10.72
CA VAL A 45 9.10 -3.98 11.09
C VAL A 45 9.19 -4.38 12.56
N GLY A 46 9.50 -5.66 12.80
CA GLY A 46 9.60 -6.21 14.16
C GLY A 46 10.89 -5.80 14.88
N SER A 47 11.95 -5.49 14.13
CA SER A 47 13.23 -5.02 14.64
C SER A 47 13.89 -4.07 13.65
N ALA A 48 14.34 -2.91 14.13
CA ALA A 48 15.01 -1.92 13.27
C ALA A 48 16.38 -2.39 12.72
N PHE A 49 16.94 -3.48 13.28
CA PHE A 49 18.28 -3.97 12.93
C PHE A 49 18.28 -5.32 12.20
N SER A 50 17.12 -6.00 12.10
CA SER A 50 17.03 -7.31 11.47
C SER A 50 15.68 -7.49 10.80
N GLU A 51 15.74 -7.83 9.52
CA GLU A 51 14.57 -8.16 8.68
C GLU A 51 13.96 -9.52 9.05
N GLU A 52 14.63 -10.35 9.86
CA GLU A 52 14.13 -11.67 10.27
C GLU A 52 12.82 -11.60 11.07
N TYR A 53 12.55 -10.44 11.68
CA TYR A 53 11.36 -10.20 12.50
C TYR A 53 10.27 -9.42 11.75
N ASP A 54 10.47 -9.15 10.46
CA ASP A 54 9.52 -8.43 9.64
C ASP A 54 8.32 -9.33 9.32
N GLN A 55 7.13 -8.76 9.46
CA GLN A 55 5.87 -9.48 9.25
C GLN A 55 5.13 -8.86 8.09
N VAL A 56 4.72 -9.67 7.13
CA VAL A 56 3.81 -9.24 6.07
C VAL A 56 2.40 -9.25 6.66
N LEU A 57 1.84 -8.07 6.90
CA LEU A 57 0.48 -7.92 7.42
C LEU A 57 -0.55 -8.17 6.32
N GLU A 58 -0.27 -7.66 5.13
CA GLU A 58 -1.15 -7.79 3.97
C GLU A 58 -0.36 -7.72 2.67
N GLU A 59 -0.80 -8.50 1.68
CA GLU A 59 -0.22 -8.53 0.34
C GLU A 59 -1.33 -8.79 -0.68
N PHE A 60 -1.43 -7.94 -1.70
CA PHE A 60 -2.46 -8.04 -2.73
C PHE A 60 -2.04 -7.32 -4.01
N GLU A 61 -2.79 -7.55 -5.08
CA GLU A 61 -2.50 -6.98 -6.39
C GLU A 61 -3.64 -6.08 -6.90
N ILE A 62 -3.30 -4.95 -7.50
CA ILE A 62 -4.23 -4.06 -8.21
C ILE A 62 -3.79 -3.94 -9.67
N GLY A 63 -4.62 -4.41 -10.60
CA GLY A 63 -4.48 -4.12 -12.03
C GLY A 63 -5.01 -5.22 -12.95
N PRO A 64 -4.81 -5.11 -14.27
CA PRO A 64 -4.09 -4.04 -14.99
C PRO A 64 -4.89 -2.73 -15.11
N ILE A 65 -4.20 -1.59 -15.06
CA ILE A 65 -4.80 -0.24 -15.16
C ILE A 65 -4.70 0.23 -16.62
N LYS A 66 -5.82 0.36 -17.31
CA LYS A 66 -5.84 0.63 -18.76
C LYS A 66 -5.61 2.08 -19.15
N GLU A 67 -5.88 3.01 -18.24
CA GLU A 67 -5.85 4.45 -18.51
C GLU A 67 -5.27 5.21 -17.31
N ALA A 68 -4.78 6.43 -17.55
CA ALA A 68 -4.33 7.30 -16.49
C ALA A 68 -5.52 7.67 -15.58
N SER A 69 -5.47 7.22 -14.33
CA SER A 69 -6.59 7.35 -13.38
C SER A 69 -6.06 7.39 -11.95
N THR A 70 -6.82 8.06 -11.08
CA THR A 70 -6.58 8.07 -9.64
C THR A 70 -7.37 6.93 -9.00
N MET A 71 -6.69 6.12 -8.21
CA MET A 71 -7.24 4.99 -7.47
C MET A 71 -7.03 5.17 -5.98
N SER A 72 -7.97 4.66 -5.19
CA SER A 72 -7.85 4.60 -3.74
C SER A 72 -8.29 3.25 -3.23
N PHE A 73 -7.56 2.70 -2.27
CA PHE A 73 -7.97 1.51 -1.54
C PHE A 73 -7.75 1.72 -0.04
N THR A 74 -8.43 0.92 0.75
CA THR A 74 -8.21 0.82 2.19
C THR A 74 -8.01 -0.63 2.54
N VAL A 75 -6.99 -0.83 3.35
CA VAL A 75 -6.54 -2.10 3.92
C VAL A 75 -6.58 -1.93 5.43
#